data_AF-A0A1Y4SVW9-F1
#
_entry.id   AF-A0A1Y4SVW9-F1
#
_cell.length_a   1.000
_cell.length_b   1.000
_cell.length_c   1.000
_cell.angle_alpha   90.00
_cell.angle_beta   90.00
_cell.angle_gamma   90.00
#
_symmetry.space_group_name_H-M   'P 1'
#
loop_
_entity.id
_entity.type
_entity.pdbx_description
1 polymer ?
#
loop_
_entity_poly.entity_id
_entity_poly.type
_entity_poly.pdbx_seq_one_letter_code
_entity_poly.pdbx_strand_id
1 'polypeptide(L)'
;MIKERIPISGDLKSKVKQLMEYAGWQEGRKVDISIAEQYYADHGVPMMKTTQRFYRKYFGLCCEWYLEQKKLNWAADFQFALFPYLVNGIKNHLEEAYFRDMSGCELAEIEQAAGEKCQPIGHIGYYYPAEVWISEYGKLYAKYEYQDEIECFPDVFALIERDLRQCRFDSAAMKTVEALDGKL
;
A
#
# COMPACT_ATOMS: atom_id res chain seq x y z
N MET A 1 -9.43 -14.49 1.42
CA MET A 1 -10.07 -14.80 2.72
C MET A 1 -10.52 -13.53 3.42
N ILE A 2 -11.69 -13.51 4.09
CA ILE A 2 -12.13 -12.37 4.91
C ILE A 2 -11.67 -12.59 6.37
N LYS A 3 -10.99 -11.61 6.95
CA LYS A 3 -10.71 -11.57 8.39
C LYS A 3 -11.87 -10.89 9.13
N GLU A 4 -12.29 -11.47 10.24
CA GLU A 4 -13.43 -11.01 11.04
C GLU A 4 -13.26 -9.56 11.54
N ARG A 5 -14.33 -8.95 12.03
CA ARG A 5 -14.24 -7.60 12.59
C ARG A 5 -13.69 -7.65 14.01
N ILE A 6 -12.58 -6.95 14.27
CA ILE A 6 -11.99 -6.81 15.61
C ILE A 6 -12.14 -5.39 16.14
N PRO A 7 -12.18 -5.19 17.47
CA PRO A 7 -12.10 -3.85 18.07
C PRO A 7 -10.70 -3.24 17.89
N ILE A 8 -10.65 -1.91 17.74
CA ILE A 8 -9.44 -1.09 17.57
C ILE A 8 -9.55 0.11 18.51
N SER A 9 -8.55 0.33 19.37
CA SER A 9 -8.65 1.34 20.45
C SER A 9 -7.37 2.15 20.65
N GLY A 10 -7.43 3.19 21.49
CA GLY A 10 -6.29 4.07 21.79
C GLY A 10 -6.19 5.31 20.90
N ASP A 11 -5.03 5.96 20.93
CA ASP A 11 -4.72 7.10 20.05
C ASP A 11 -4.48 6.66 18.60
N LEU A 12 -4.41 7.63 17.67
CA LEU A 12 -4.29 7.33 16.24
C LEU A 12 -3.09 6.44 15.93
N LYS A 13 -1.92 6.72 16.52
CA LYS A 13 -0.71 5.93 16.34
C LYS A 13 -0.88 4.48 16.79
N SER A 14 -1.48 4.28 17.96
CA SER A 14 -1.79 2.94 18.48
C SER A 14 -2.80 2.21 17.59
N LYS A 15 -3.79 2.90 17.05
CA LYS A 15 -4.77 2.34 16.11
C LYS A 15 -4.12 1.93 14.80
N VAL A 16 -3.27 2.77 14.21
CA VAL A 16 -2.56 2.44 12.97
C VAL A 16 -1.65 1.22 13.16
N LYS A 17 -0.96 1.11 14.30
CA LYS A 17 -0.17 -0.09 14.63
C LYS A 17 -1.05 -1.35 14.71
N GLN A 18 -2.18 -1.28 15.40
CA GLN A 18 -3.14 -2.40 15.46
C GLN A 18 -3.67 -2.79 14.08
N LEU A 19 -3.97 -1.81 13.21
CA LEU A 19 -4.38 -2.09 11.83
C LEU A 19 -3.28 -2.80 11.04
N MET A 20 -2.04 -2.33 11.11
CA MET A 20 -0.91 -2.96 10.43
C MET A 20 -0.68 -4.39 10.92
N GLU A 21 -0.67 -4.60 12.24
CA GLU A 21 -0.56 -5.93 12.84
C GLU A 21 -1.70 -6.84 12.40
N TYR A 22 -2.92 -6.31 12.38
CA TYR A 22 -4.10 -7.06 11.92
C TYR A 22 -4.05 -7.36 10.42
N ALA A 23 -3.44 -6.51 9.60
CA ALA A 23 -3.22 -6.75 8.18
C ALA A 23 -2.16 -7.84 7.93
N GLY A 24 -1.42 -8.27 8.96
CA GLY A 24 -0.39 -9.32 8.89
C GLY A 24 1.05 -8.81 9.03
N TRP A 25 1.24 -7.56 9.46
CA TRP A 25 2.56 -7.00 9.72
C TRP A 25 3.05 -7.40 11.12
N GLN A 26 4.36 -7.60 11.26
CA GLN A 26 5.02 -7.74 12.55
C GLN A 26 6.45 -7.22 12.46
N GLU A 27 7.02 -6.82 13.59
CA GLU A 27 8.42 -6.38 13.64
C GLU A 27 9.36 -7.48 13.11
N GLY A 28 10.32 -7.10 12.27
CA GLY A 28 11.23 -8.06 11.63
C GLY A 28 10.63 -8.93 10.51
N ARG A 29 9.38 -8.70 10.08
CA ARG A 29 8.76 -9.40 8.93
C ARG A 29 9.64 -9.34 7.68
N LYS A 30 9.81 -10.50 7.03
CA LYS A 30 10.57 -10.67 5.79
C LYS A 30 9.94 -11.76 4.93
N VAL A 31 9.07 -11.39 4.00
CA VAL A 31 8.42 -12.33 3.07
C VAL A 31 9.27 -12.56 1.82
N ASP A 32 8.98 -13.65 1.11
CA ASP A 32 9.42 -13.84 -0.27
C ASP A 32 8.73 -12.81 -1.18
N ILE A 33 9.52 -12.21 -2.07
CA ILE A 33 9.10 -11.15 -2.98
C ILE A 33 9.45 -11.48 -4.44
N SER A 34 9.88 -12.72 -4.74
CA SER A 34 10.31 -13.09 -6.10
C SER A 34 9.25 -12.82 -7.17
N ILE A 35 7.96 -12.96 -6.84
CA ILE A 35 6.88 -12.60 -7.78
C ILE A 35 6.87 -11.10 -8.10
N ALA A 36 7.12 -10.25 -7.12
CA ALA A 36 7.19 -8.81 -7.32
C ALA A 36 8.49 -8.40 -8.02
N GLU A 37 9.62 -9.02 -7.66
CA GLU A 37 10.90 -8.80 -8.36
C GLU A 37 10.79 -9.15 -9.86
N GLN A 38 10.17 -10.30 -10.18
CA GLN A 38 9.93 -10.70 -11.56
C GLN A 38 8.98 -9.73 -12.27
N TYR A 39 7.87 -9.35 -11.64
CA TYR A 39 6.93 -8.39 -12.19
C TYR A 39 7.62 -7.07 -12.58
N TYR A 40 8.41 -6.49 -11.69
CA TYR A 40 9.15 -5.25 -11.96
C TYR A 40 10.20 -5.43 -13.08
N ALA A 41 10.88 -6.58 -13.12
CA ALA A 41 11.85 -6.89 -14.16
C ALA A 41 11.20 -7.04 -15.55
N ASP A 42 10.05 -7.72 -15.62
CA ASP A 42 9.28 -7.92 -16.86
C ASP A 42 8.78 -6.60 -17.46
N HIS A 43 8.57 -5.59 -16.62
CA HIS A 43 8.21 -4.23 -17.03
C HIS A 43 9.42 -3.31 -17.27
N GLY A 44 10.65 -3.84 -17.24
CA GLY A 44 11.86 -3.07 -17.54
C GLY A 44 12.30 -2.11 -16.42
N VAL A 45 11.76 -2.25 -15.21
CA VAL A 45 12.08 -1.42 -14.03
C VAL A 45 12.53 -2.29 -12.85
N PRO A 46 13.71 -2.95 -12.90
CA PRO A 46 14.18 -3.82 -11.82
C PRO A 46 14.14 -3.14 -10.45
N MET A 47 13.64 -3.82 -9.42
CA MET A 47 13.48 -3.23 -8.09
C MET A 47 14.80 -2.74 -7.50
N MET A 48 14.81 -1.49 -7.00
CA MET A 48 15.88 -0.94 -6.17
C MET A 48 16.02 -1.74 -4.86
N LYS A 49 17.21 -1.70 -4.25
CA LYS A 49 17.45 -2.34 -2.95
C LYS A 49 16.51 -1.81 -1.86
N THR A 50 16.12 -0.54 -1.90
CA THR A 50 15.11 0.05 -0.99
C THR A 50 13.74 -0.54 -1.22
N THR A 51 13.27 -0.57 -2.47
CA THR A 51 12.00 -1.18 -2.87
C THR A 51 11.92 -2.63 -2.40
N GLN A 52 12.94 -3.44 -2.66
CA GLN A 52 12.99 -4.82 -2.15
C GLN A 52 12.89 -4.90 -0.62
N ARG A 53 13.58 -4.02 0.12
CA ARG A 53 13.49 -3.99 1.60
C ARG A 53 12.08 -3.63 2.07
N PHE A 54 11.42 -2.68 1.39
CA PHE A 54 10.05 -2.30 1.67
C PHE A 54 9.09 -3.47 1.42
N TYR A 55 9.19 -4.11 0.25
CA TYR A 55 8.35 -5.25 -0.12
C TYR A 55 8.51 -6.43 0.84
N ARG A 56 9.74 -6.75 1.27
CA ARG A 56 9.94 -7.82 2.27
C ARG A 56 9.19 -7.55 3.58
N LYS A 57 9.01 -6.28 3.96
CA LYS A 57 8.28 -5.88 5.17
C LYS A 57 6.76 -5.85 4.96
N TYR A 58 6.26 -5.43 3.81
CA TYR A 58 4.85 -5.06 3.64
C TYR A 58 4.10 -5.76 2.50
N PHE A 59 4.78 -6.49 1.61
CA PHE A 59 4.12 -7.19 0.52
C PHE A 59 3.25 -8.33 1.06
N GLY A 60 2.05 -8.51 0.51
CA GLY A 60 1.11 -9.55 0.94
C GLY A 60 0.31 -9.25 2.21
N LEU A 61 0.36 -8.01 2.73
CA LEU A 61 -0.58 -7.59 3.77
C LEU A 61 -2.02 -7.56 3.22
N CYS A 62 -3.01 -7.67 4.11
CA CYS A 62 -4.41 -7.48 3.74
C CYS A 62 -4.58 -6.12 3.08
N CYS A 63 -5.13 -6.11 1.88
CA CYS A 63 -5.14 -4.93 1.01
C CYS A 63 -6.39 -4.06 1.15
N GLU A 64 -7.47 -4.62 1.67
CA GLU A 64 -8.78 -3.95 1.78
C GLU A 64 -9.18 -3.90 3.25
N TRP A 65 -9.29 -2.69 3.81
CA TRP A 65 -9.66 -2.48 5.21
C TRP A 65 -11.04 -1.83 5.31
N TYR A 66 -11.88 -2.45 6.12
CA TYR A 66 -13.25 -2.07 6.39
C TYR A 66 -13.33 -1.49 7.80
N LEU A 67 -13.19 -0.18 7.92
CA LEU A 67 -13.16 0.57 9.17
C LEU A 67 -14.59 0.91 9.60
N GLU A 68 -15.22 1.82 8.87
CA GLU A 68 -16.61 2.26 9.07
C GLU A 68 -17.58 1.31 8.35
N GLN A 69 -17.22 0.85 7.14
CA GLN A 69 -18.03 -0.01 6.31
C GLN A 69 -18.28 -1.38 6.96
N LYS A 70 -19.54 -1.71 7.24
CA LYS A 70 -19.91 -3.00 7.83
C LYS A 70 -20.26 -4.06 6.78
N LYS A 71 -20.64 -3.66 5.57
CA LYS A 71 -21.01 -4.56 4.47
C LYS A 71 -19.77 -4.88 3.62
N LEU A 72 -19.23 -6.07 3.78
CA LEU A 72 -17.99 -6.49 3.11
C LEU A 72 -18.14 -6.77 1.61
N ASN A 73 -19.36 -6.72 1.07
CA ASN A 73 -19.59 -6.75 -0.37
C ASN A 73 -19.53 -5.35 -1.01
N TRP A 74 -19.31 -4.30 -0.23
CA TRP A 74 -19.07 -2.94 -0.73
C TRP A 74 -17.56 -2.66 -0.83
N ALA A 75 -17.23 -1.53 -1.42
CA ALA A 75 -15.86 -1.04 -1.46
C ALA A 75 -15.30 -0.88 -0.04
N ALA A 76 -14.02 -1.22 0.13
CA ALA A 76 -13.30 -1.00 1.37
C ALA A 76 -13.10 0.50 1.63
N ASP A 77 -13.02 0.88 2.90
CA ASP A 77 -12.78 2.28 3.27
C ASP A 77 -11.32 2.68 3.03
N PHE A 78 -10.39 1.75 3.19
CA PHE A 78 -8.96 1.99 3.02
C PHE A 78 -8.31 0.89 2.19
N GLN A 79 -7.37 1.29 1.33
CA GLN A 79 -6.60 0.37 0.49
C GLN A 79 -5.12 0.40 0.85
N PHE A 80 -4.52 -0.79 0.89
CA PHE A 80 -3.09 -1.04 1.01
C PHE A 80 -2.67 -2.00 -0.11
N ALA A 81 -2.60 -1.50 -1.35
CA ALA A 81 -2.39 -2.32 -2.53
C ALA A 81 -1.00 -2.06 -3.12
N LEU A 82 -0.10 -3.04 -3.02
CA LEU A 82 1.24 -2.97 -3.62
C LEU A 82 1.30 -3.74 -4.94
N PHE A 83 2.14 -3.31 -5.89
CA PHE A 83 2.33 -3.99 -7.17
C PHE A 83 3.21 -5.26 -7.08
N PRO A 84 2.91 -6.36 -7.78
CA PRO A 84 1.67 -6.61 -8.48
C PRO A 84 0.51 -6.78 -7.50
N TYR A 85 -0.69 -6.38 -7.90
CA TYR A 85 -1.86 -6.59 -7.05
C TYR A 85 -2.14 -8.07 -6.99
N LEU A 86 -2.05 -8.60 -5.78
CA LEU A 86 -2.35 -10.00 -5.55
C LEU A 86 -3.87 -10.26 -5.60
N VAL A 87 -4.70 -9.22 -5.41
CA VAL A 87 -6.16 -9.31 -5.24
C VAL A 87 -6.81 -9.75 -6.54
N ASN A 88 -7.97 -10.41 -6.52
CA ASN A 88 -8.81 -10.59 -7.71
C ASN A 88 -9.88 -9.48 -7.76
N GLY A 89 -9.84 -8.57 -8.73
CA GLY A 89 -10.84 -7.50 -8.86
C GLY A 89 -10.72 -6.59 -10.08
N ILE A 90 -11.56 -5.56 -10.15
CA ILE A 90 -11.57 -4.53 -11.21
C ILE A 90 -10.20 -3.86 -11.34
N LYS A 91 -9.47 -3.64 -10.25
CA LYS A 91 -8.14 -3.01 -10.34
C LYS A 91 -7.10 -3.87 -11.05
N ASN A 92 -7.27 -5.19 -11.13
CA ASN A 92 -6.31 -6.06 -11.83
C ASN A 92 -6.21 -5.73 -13.32
N HIS A 93 -7.33 -5.38 -13.96
CA HIS A 93 -7.30 -5.02 -15.38
C HIS A 93 -6.74 -3.62 -15.62
N LEU A 94 -6.62 -2.79 -14.58
CA LEU A 94 -6.00 -1.47 -14.65
C LEU A 94 -4.57 -1.46 -14.12
N GLU A 95 -4.12 -2.53 -13.46
CA GLU A 95 -2.81 -2.62 -12.82
C GLU A 95 -1.67 -2.31 -13.79
N GLU A 96 -1.70 -2.91 -14.99
CA GLU A 96 -0.69 -2.65 -16.03
C GLU A 96 -0.69 -1.19 -16.46
N ALA A 97 -1.87 -0.56 -16.57
CA ALA A 97 -1.99 0.85 -16.93
C ALA A 97 -1.42 1.75 -15.83
N TYR A 98 -1.82 1.52 -14.58
CA TYR A 98 -1.29 2.26 -13.43
C TYR A 98 0.22 2.09 -13.30
N PHE A 99 0.72 0.86 -13.38
CA PHE A 99 2.14 0.62 -13.25
C PHE A 99 2.92 1.31 -14.36
N ARG A 100 2.45 1.24 -15.62
CA ARG A 100 3.07 1.92 -16.76
C ARG A 100 3.07 3.43 -16.58
N ASP A 101 1.97 4.02 -16.17
CA ASP A 101 1.84 5.48 -16.07
C ASP A 101 2.69 6.01 -14.90
N MET A 102 2.65 5.34 -13.74
CA MET A 102 3.45 5.67 -12.55
C MET A 102 4.96 5.39 -12.71
N SER A 103 5.35 4.44 -13.58
CA SER A 103 6.76 4.20 -13.93
C SER A 103 7.23 4.99 -15.15
N GLY A 104 6.31 5.71 -15.81
CA GLY A 104 6.53 6.44 -17.05
C GLY A 104 6.29 7.94 -16.88
N CYS A 105 5.14 8.43 -17.37
CA CYS A 105 4.89 9.86 -17.50
C CYS A 105 4.85 10.60 -16.16
N GLU A 106 4.42 9.95 -15.08
CA GLU A 106 4.33 10.57 -13.76
C GLU A 106 5.66 10.55 -13.00
N LEU A 107 6.54 9.58 -13.30
CA LEU A 107 7.76 9.36 -12.55
C LEU A 107 8.69 10.58 -12.55
N ALA A 108 8.77 11.31 -13.67
CA ALA A 108 9.65 12.46 -13.80
C ALA A 108 9.29 13.59 -12.81
N GLU A 109 7.99 13.81 -12.58
CA GLU A 109 7.50 14.81 -11.61
C GLU A 109 7.86 14.40 -10.18
N ILE A 110 7.69 13.12 -9.86
CA ILE A 110 8.02 12.57 -8.55
C ILE A 110 9.53 12.63 -8.27
N GLU A 111 10.37 12.23 -9.22
CA GLU A 111 11.83 12.30 -9.09
C GLU A 111 12.33 13.75 -9.00
N GLN A 112 11.67 14.69 -9.70
CA GLN A 112 11.96 16.12 -9.57
C GLN A 112 11.64 16.64 -8.16
N ALA A 113 10.49 16.26 -7.60
CA ALA A 113 10.10 16.64 -6.23
C ALA A 113 11.00 15.97 -5.18
N ALA A 114 11.41 14.72 -5.42
CA ALA A 114 12.26 13.96 -4.51
C ALA A 114 13.73 14.42 -4.55
N GLY A 115 14.21 14.84 -5.72
CA GLY A 115 15.64 15.10 -5.97
C GLY A 115 16.50 13.83 -6.05
N GLU A 116 15.85 12.67 -6.21
CA GLU A 116 16.44 11.33 -6.12
C GLU A 116 15.61 10.33 -6.93
N LYS A 117 16.17 9.16 -7.22
CA LYS A 117 15.45 8.13 -7.99
C LYS A 117 14.30 7.54 -7.18
N CYS A 118 13.18 7.30 -7.86
CA CYS A 118 11.96 6.76 -7.27
C CYS A 118 11.45 5.54 -8.03
N GLN A 119 10.67 4.70 -7.34
CA GLN A 119 9.93 3.61 -7.96
C GLN A 119 8.50 3.56 -7.44
N PRO A 120 7.51 3.34 -8.32
CA PRO A 120 6.14 3.17 -7.87
C PRO A 120 6.03 1.93 -6.99
N ILE A 121 5.19 1.98 -5.96
CA ILE A 121 4.93 0.83 -5.07
C ILE A 121 3.46 0.43 -5.05
N GLY A 122 2.53 1.31 -5.42
CA GLY A 122 1.11 0.98 -5.53
C GLY A 122 0.23 2.07 -4.95
N HIS A 123 -0.93 1.67 -4.43
CA HIS A 123 -1.94 2.58 -3.90
C HIS A 123 -2.14 2.39 -2.40
N ILE A 124 -2.07 3.48 -1.65
CA ILE A 124 -2.29 3.47 -0.20
C ILE A 124 -3.20 4.64 0.16
N GLY A 125 -4.32 4.37 0.83
CA GLY A 125 -5.10 5.44 1.45
C GLY A 125 -6.60 5.21 1.63
N TYR A 126 -7.26 6.23 2.20
CA TYR A 126 -8.66 6.23 2.62
C TYR A 126 -9.59 6.80 1.52
N TYR A 127 -10.57 6.00 1.08
CA TYR A 127 -11.53 6.23 -0.03
C TYR A 127 -10.90 6.50 -1.41
N TYR A 128 -10.03 7.50 -1.51
CA TYR A 128 -9.26 7.88 -2.70
C TYR A 128 -7.78 7.65 -2.39
N PRO A 129 -7.29 6.41 -2.52
CA PRO A 129 -5.92 6.09 -2.14
C PRO A 129 -4.93 6.85 -3.03
N ALA A 130 -3.85 7.35 -2.43
CA ALA A 130 -2.78 7.95 -3.20
C ALA A 130 -2.06 6.91 -4.04
N GLU A 131 -1.56 7.36 -5.18
CA GLU A 131 -0.44 6.73 -5.85
C GLU A 131 0.83 6.98 -5.04
N VAL A 132 1.60 5.91 -4.77
CA VAL A 132 2.76 5.99 -3.89
C VAL A 132 4.02 5.49 -4.58
N TRP A 133 5.10 6.23 -4.39
CA TRP A 133 6.47 5.89 -4.79
C TRP A 133 7.38 5.77 -3.57
N ILE A 134 8.44 4.98 -3.71
CA ILE A 134 9.54 4.90 -2.76
C ILE A 134 10.83 5.38 -3.41
N SER A 135 11.60 6.18 -2.69
CA SER A 135 12.90 6.63 -3.18
C SER A 135 14.04 5.65 -2.93
N GLU A 136 15.20 5.92 -3.53
CA GLU A 136 16.44 5.17 -3.31
C GLU A 136 16.96 5.25 -1.87
N TYR A 137 16.45 6.20 -1.05
CA TYR A 137 16.73 6.31 0.38
C TYR A 137 15.58 5.86 1.28
N GLY A 138 14.45 5.47 0.69
CA GLY A 138 13.34 4.83 1.41
C GLY A 138 12.28 5.79 1.95
N LYS A 139 12.28 7.05 1.53
CA LYS A 139 11.15 7.96 1.76
C LYS A 139 9.99 7.59 0.84
N LEU A 140 8.78 7.82 1.31
CA LEU A 140 7.56 7.61 0.52
C LEU A 140 7.05 8.93 -0.02
N TYR A 141 6.67 8.94 -1.29
CA TYR A 141 6.06 10.10 -1.95
C TYR A 141 4.66 9.71 -2.38
N ALA A 142 3.66 10.50 -2.01
CA ALA A 142 2.27 10.22 -2.30
C ALA A 142 1.64 11.35 -3.11
N LYS A 143 0.96 10.98 -4.20
CA LYS A 143 0.17 11.88 -5.02
C LYS A 143 -1.30 11.51 -4.91
N TYR A 144 -2.15 12.49 -4.59
CA TYR A 144 -3.59 12.28 -4.47
C TYR A 144 -4.29 12.94 -5.64
N GLU A 145 -5.30 12.28 -6.21
CA GLU A 145 -6.03 12.77 -7.40
C GLU A 145 -6.67 14.17 -7.18
N TYR A 146 -6.99 14.51 -5.93
CA TYR A 146 -7.70 15.74 -5.58
C TYR A 146 -6.78 16.92 -5.18
N GLN A 147 -5.45 16.75 -5.24
CA GLN A 147 -4.51 17.82 -4.93
C GLN A 147 -3.25 17.74 -5.81
N ASP A 148 -2.68 18.89 -6.16
CA ASP A 148 -1.47 18.95 -6.99
C ASP A 148 -0.18 18.69 -6.19
N GLU A 149 -0.25 18.76 -4.86
CA GLU A 149 0.92 18.64 -3.98
C GLU A 149 1.34 17.18 -3.77
N ILE A 150 2.61 16.90 -4.05
CA ILE A 150 3.28 15.65 -3.70
C ILE A 150 3.68 15.71 -2.22
N GLU A 151 3.12 14.81 -1.42
CA GLU A 151 3.46 14.71 0.00
C GLU A 151 4.59 13.70 0.23
N CYS A 152 5.48 14.00 1.18
CA CYS A 152 6.63 13.15 1.53
C CYS A 152 6.49 12.61 2.96
N PHE A 153 6.67 11.30 3.13
CA PHE A 153 6.56 10.60 4.41
C PHE A 153 7.84 9.84 4.75
N PRO A 154 8.23 9.81 6.04
CA PRO A 154 9.42 9.07 6.48
C PRO A 154 9.21 7.54 6.45
N ASP A 155 7.97 7.08 6.61
CA ASP A 155 7.61 5.67 6.58
C ASP A 155 6.10 5.48 6.30
N VAL A 156 5.70 4.22 6.17
CA VAL A 156 4.31 3.84 5.85
C VAL A 156 3.33 4.13 6.98
N PHE A 157 3.78 4.13 8.25
CA PHE A 157 2.91 4.43 9.39
C PHE A 157 2.53 5.90 9.36
N ALA A 158 3.48 6.80 9.11
CA ALA A 158 3.23 8.23 8.96
C ALA A 158 2.25 8.54 7.81
N LEU A 159 2.36 7.82 6.68
CA LEU A 159 1.42 7.94 5.56
C LEU A 159 0.00 7.52 5.99
N ILE A 160 -0.15 6.35 6.61
CA ILE A 160 -1.46 5.85 7.06
C ILE A 160 -2.05 6.77 8.14
N GLU A 161 -1.24 7.26 9.07
CA GLU A 161 -1.66 8.23 10.08
C GLU A 161 -2.19 9.51 9.44
N ARG A 162 -1.53 10.04 8.40
CA ARG A 162 -2.01 11.21 7.64
C ARG A 162 -3.39 10.97 7.06
N ASP A 163 -3.61 9.82 6.42
CA ASP A 163 -4.89 9.52 5.78
C ASP A 163 -6.02 9.25 6.76
N LEU A 164 -5.72 8.61 7.89
CA LEU A 164 -6.73 8.25 8.88
C LEU A 164 -6.96 9.34 9.92
N ARG A 165 -6.25 10.48 9.87
CA ARG A 165 -6.31 11.54 10.90
C ARG A 165 -7.72 12.09 11.15
N GLN A 166 -8.59 12.07 10.13
CA GLN A 166 -9.97 12.54 10.24
C GLN A 166 -11.00 11.40 10.32
N CYS A 167 -10.57 10.15 10.13
CA CYS A 167 -11.45 8.98 10.16
C CYS A 167 -11.78 8.60 11.62
N ARG A 168 -13.05 8.32 11.88
CA ARG A 168 -13.51 7.89 13.21
C ARG A 168 -13.90 6.42 13.15
N PHE A 169 -13.03 5.56 13.67
CA PHE A 169 -13.25 4.12 13.72
C PHE A 169 -12.86 3.53 15.07
N ASP A 170 -13.55 2.46 15.43
CA ASP A 170 -13.37 1.69 16.68
C ASP A 170 -13.19 0.18 16.41
N SER A 171 -13.18 -0.20 15.14
CA SER A 171 -13.12 -1.60 14.72
C SER A 171 -12.66 -1.70 13.27
N ALA A 172 -12.11 -2.86 12.90
CA ALA A 172 -11.71 -3.14 11.53
C ALA A 172 -12.01 -4.59 11.15
N ALA A 173 -12.52 -4.80 9.94
CA ALA A 173 -12.45 -6.07 9.23
C ALA A 173 -11.53 -5.90 8.03
N MET A 174 -10.95 -6.98 7.52
CA MET A 174 -9.99 -6.90 6.40
C MET A 174 -10.18 -8.06 5.44
N LYS A 175 -9.79 -7.87 4.18
CA LYS A 175 -9.69 -8.97 3.23
C LYS A 175 -8.24 -9.27 2.87
N THR A 176 -7.89 -10.54 3.08
CA THR A 176 -6.67 -11.18 2.60
C THR A 176 -6.83 -11.58 1.14
N VAL A 177 -5.72 -11.51 0.46
CA VAL A 177 -5.55 -11.97 -0.90
C VAL A 177 -5.35 -13.49 -0.97
N GLU A 178 -6.16 -14.18 -1.78
CA GLU A 178 -6.16 -15.65 -1.90
C GLU A 178 -4.82 -16.22 -2.41
N ALA A 179 -4.01 -15.44 -3.15
CA ALA A 179 -2.78 -15.91 -3.78
C ALA A 179 -1.66 -16.33 -2.80
N LEU A 180 -1.71 -15.95 -1.53
CA LEU A 180 -0.66 -16.25 -0.54
C LEU A 180 -1.07 -17.28 0.53
N ASP A 181 -2.36 -17.60 0.67
CA ASP A 181 -2.89 -18.48 1.73
C ASP A 181 -2.64 -19.99 1.47
N GLY A 182 -1.63 -20.34 0.66
CA GLY A 182 -1.24 -21.74 0.40
C GLY A 182 0.25 -21.97 0.16
N LYS A 183 1.11 -20.96 0.40
CA LYS A 183 2.56 -21.05 0.17
C LYS A 183 3.41 -20.34 1.24
N LEU A 184 2.98 -20.40 2.50
CA LEU A 184 3.83 -20.12 3.67
C LEU A 184 4.06 -21.39 4.48
#